data_AF-A0A4R0IWK1-F1
#
_entry.id   AF-A0A4R0IWK1-F1
#
_cell.length_a   1.000
_cell.length_b   1.000
_cell.length_c   1.000
_cell.angle_alpha   90.00
_cell.angle_beta   90.00
_cell.angle_gamma   90.00
#
_symmetry.space_group_name_H-M   'P 1'
#
loop_
_entity.id
_entity.type
_entity.pdbx_description
1 polymer ?
#
loop_
_entity_poly.entity_id
_entity_poly.type
_entity_poly.pdbx_seq_one_letter_code
_entity_poly.pdbx_strand_id
1 'polypeptide(L)'
;MVMMTGSLAVRGTVVWLTPQQGGRVSGPPEPDYDYDYTATAYLPPRTPDDGQAGLALRHFSPGAWRTPADGILVPAKGNRAQQVVPGCIVIITEGVRPVGLLTVEEVHALAPDGTPIVLASPSREATVEATPPAAEPPYRHSTAAARWASQHASDDSPSQPAGV
;
A
#
# COMPACT_ATOMS: atom_id res chain seq x y z
N MET A 1 -10.37 -6.42 0.68
CA MET A 1 -10.20 -5.76 -0.64
C MET A 1 -11.53 -5.12 -1.01
N VAL A 2 -11.54 -3.83 -1.37
CA VAL A 2 -12.79 -3.11 -1.73
C VAL A 2 -12.59 -2.37 -3.06
N MET A 3 -13.55 -2.54 -3.97
CA MET A 3 -13.59 -1.77 -5.22
C MET A 3 -14.18 -0.39 -4.94
N MET A 4 -13.51 0.67 -5.41
CA MET A 4 -13.96 2.05 -5.26
C MET A 4 -15.01 2.40 -6.32
N THR A 5 -16.19 1.80 -6.19
CA THR A 5 -17.39 2.12 -7.00
C THR A 5 -18.18 3.30 -6.43
N GLY A 6 -17.96 3.60 -5.15
CA GLY A 6 -18.46 4.74 -4.39
C GLY A 6 -17.38 5.25 -3.42
N SER A 7 -17.78 6.07 -2.45
CA SER A 7 -16.83 6.60 -1.44
C SER A 7 -16.34 5.49 -0.50
N LEU A 8 -15.10 5.60 -0.05
CA LEU A 8 -14.48 4.67 0.90
C LEU A 8 -14.03 5.45 2.13
N ALA A 9 -14.31 4.92 3.31
CA ALA A 9 -13.62 5.32 4.53
C ALA A 9 -12.29 4.58 4.57
N VAL A 10 -11.22 5.31 4.85
CA VAL A 10 -9.88 4.77 5.01
C VAL A 10 -9.29 5.25 6.32
N ARG A 11 -8.46 4.41 6.93
CA ARG A 11 -7.63 4.78 8.07
C ARG A 11 -6.20 4.41 7.75
N GLY A 12 -5.26 5.20 8.21
CA GLY A 12 -3.85 4.89 8.04
C GLY A 12 -2.92 5.96 8.57
N THR A 13 -1.71 6.00 8.03
CA THR A 13 -0.69 6.96 8.42
C THR A 13 -0.43 7.96 7.31
N VAL A 14 -0.63 9.25 7.59
CA VAL A 14 -0.26 10.33 6.67
C VAL A 14 1.18 10.77 6.93
N VAL A 15 1.91 11.06 5.86
CA VAL A 15 3.24 11.66 5.86
C VAL A 15 3.24 12.84 4.90
N TRP A 16 3.57 14.02 5.41
CA TRP A 16 3.68 15.23 4.59
C TRP A 16 5.07 15.36 4.00
N LEU A 17 5.15 15.75 2.73
CA LEU A 17 6.42 15.94 2.03
C LEU A 17 7.06 17.25 2.47
N THR A 18 8.36 17.20 2.71
CA THR A 18 9.17 18.40 2.95
C THR A 18 9.25 19.26 1.69
N PRO A 19 9.60 20.56 1.80
CA PRO A 19 9.81 21.41 0.63
C PRO A 19 10.83 20.83 -0.36
N GLN A 20 11.88 20.18 0.14
CA GLN A 20 12.94 19.55 -0.66
C GLN A 20 12.44 18.32 -1.44
N GLN A 21 11.36 17.69 -0.95
CA GLN A 21 10.67 16.58 -1.63
C GLN A 21 9.54 17.08 -2.56
N GLY A 22 9.40 18.41 -2.73
CA GLY A 22 8.37 19.03 -3.56
C GLY A 22 7.06 19.39 -2.82
N GLY A 23 7.01 19.18 -1.50
CA GLY A 23 5.85 19.48 -0.68
C GLY A 23 5.63 20.96 -0.37
N ARG A 24 4.82 21.23 0.66
CA ARG A 24 4.44 22.58 1.08
C ARG A 24 5.63 23.30 1.71
N VAL A 25 5.88 24.54 1.29
CA VAL A 25 6.89 25.43 1.92
C VAL A 25 6.45 25.81 3.34
N SER A 26 5.15 25.90 3.58
CA SER A 26 4.58 26.18 4.91
C SER A 26 4.68 25.01 5.89
N GLY A 27 5.09 23.82 5.43
CA GLY A 27 5.08 22.60 6.25
C GLY A 27 3.72 21.87 6.23
N PRO A 28 3.53 20.92 7.16
CA PRO A 28 2.30 20.15 7.27
C PRO A 28 1.07 21.04 7.43
N PRO A 29 -0.11 20.61 6.96
CA PRO A 29 -1.35 21.31 7.23
C PRO A 29 -1.64 21.42 8.74
N GLU A 30 -2.22 22.55 9.12
CA GLU A 30 -2.75 22.83 10.45
C GLU A 30 -4.25 23.13 10.30
N PRO A 31 -5.10 22.13 9.99
CA PRO A 31 -6.54 22.37 9.98
C PRO A 31 -7.00 22.66 11.42
N ASP A 32 -7.95 23.57 11.56
CA ASP A 32 -8.63 23.74 12.84
C ASP A 32 -9.37 22.45 13.19
N TYR A 33 -9.54 22.17 14.48
CA TYR A 33 -10.16 20.92 14.96
C TYR A 33 -11.58 20.67 14.41
N ASP A 34 -12.27 21.72 13.96
CA ASP A 34 -13.64 21.65 13.42
C ASP A 34 -13.69 21.39 11.91
N TYR A 35 -12.54 21.38 11.21
CA TYR A 35 -12.48 21.24 9.75
C TYR A 35 -11.65 20.03 9.30
N ASP A 36 -12.22 19.26 8.38
CA ASP A 36 -11.48 18.24 7.63
C ASP A 36 -10.51 18.91 6.65
N TYR A 37 -9.28 18.39 6.56
CA TYR A 37 -8.38 18.77 5.48
C TYR A 37 -8.85 18.12 4.18
N THR A 38 -9.24 18.94 3.20
CA THR A 38 -9.72 18.47 1.90
C THR A 38 -8.68 18.72 0.81
N ALA A 39 -8.45 17.70 -0.01
CA ALA A 39 -7.46 17.74 -1.08
C ALA A 39 -7.88 16.84 -2.24
N THR A 40 -7.12 16.93 -3.33
CA THR A 40 -7.12 15.93 -4.38
C THR A 40 -6.11 14.83 -4.03
N ALA A 41 -6.28 13.66 -4.62
CA ALA A 41 -5.34 12.57 -4.45
C ALA A 41 -5.35 11.67 -5.68
N TYR A 42 -4.36 10.81 -5.85
CA TYR A 42 -4.41 9.71 -6.81
C TYR A 42 -3.80 8.46 -6.20
N LEU A 43 -4.17 7.29 -6.72
CA LEU A 43 -3.57 6.02 -6.32
C LEU A 43 -2.82 5.44 -7.52
N PRO A 44 -1.52 5.12 -7.39
CA PRO A 44 -0.77 4.42 -8.42
C PRO A 44 -1.48 3.14 -8.90
N PRO A 45 -1.38 2.79 -10.19
CA PRO A 45 -0.51 3.37 -11.22
C PRO A 45 -1.05 4.66 -11.86
N ARG A 46 -2.17 5.22 -11.37
CA ARG A 46 -2.68 6.50 -11.88
C ARG A 46 -1.74 7.66 -11.57
N THR A 47 -1.96 8.74 -12.27
CA THR A 47 -1.21 9.99 -12.18
C THR A 47 -2.15 11.14 -11.83
N PRO A 48 -1.63 12.33 -11.48
CA PRO A 48 -2.46 13.51 -11.26
C PRO A 48 -3.32 13.91 -12.47
N ASP A 49 -2.91 13.54 -13.69
CA ASP A 49 -3.57 13.97 -14.93
C ASP A 49 -4.69 13.03 -15.38
N ASP A 50 -4.59 11.72 -15.07
CA ASP A 50 -5.48 10.69 -15.62
C ASP A 50 -6.53 10.17 -14.62
N GLY A 51 -6.35 10.40 -13.32
CA GLY A 51 -7.35 9.95 -12.37
C GLY A 51 -7.12 10.33 -10.93
N GLN A 52 -7.51 11.57 -10.64
CA GLN A 52 -7.66 12.05 -9.28
C GLN A 52 -8.90 11.45 -8.61
N ALA A 53 -8.85 11.38 -7.29
CA ALA A 53 -9.92 11.14 -6.35
C ALA A 53 -9.98 12.37 -5.41
N GLY A 54 -11.16 12.64 -4.88
CA GLY A 54 -11.29 13.54 -3.73
C GLY A 54 -10.80 12.84 -2.47
N LEU A 55 -10.14 13.58 -1.59
CA LEU A 55 -9.71 13.11 -0.29
C LEU A 55 -10.12 14.13 0.79
N ALA A 56 -10.76 13.65 1.85
CA ALA A 56 -10.90 14.37 3.10
C ALA A 56 -10.10 13.62 4.18
N LEU A 57 -9.33 14.33 4.99
CA LEU A 57 -8.56 13.79 6.11
C LEU A 57 -8.94 14.47 7.43
N ARG A 58 -8.97 13.69 8.49
CA ARG A 58 -9.29 14.14 9.86
C ARG A 58 -8.51 13.37 10.90
N HIS A 59 -8.60 13.86 12.14
CA HIS A 59 -7.96 13.27 13.32
C HIS A 59 -6.44 13.11 13.24
N PHE A 60 -5.78 13.86 12.35
CA PHE A 60 -4.34 13.92 12.27
C PHE A 60 -3.81 15.09 13.12
N SER A 61 -2.64 14.92 13.71
CA SER A 61 -2.04 15.96 14.56
C SER A 61 -1.64 17.19 13.72
N PRO A 62 -2.20 18.39 13.97
CA PRO A 62 -1.84 19.62 13.25
C PRO A 62 -0.33 19.89 13.31
N GLY A 63 0.28 20.24 12.19
CA GLY A 63 1.71 20.56 12.11
C GLY A 63 2.65 19.34 12.21
N ALA A 64 2.14 18.13 12.48
CA ALA A 64 2.96 16.93 12.54
C ALA A 64 3.28 16.40 11.14
N TRP A 65 4.55 16.12 10.88
CA TRP A 65 5.02 15.56 9.59
C TRP A 65 4.52 14.15 9.32
N ARG A 66 4.25 13.38 10.37
CA ARG A 66 3.74 12.01 10.30
C ARG A 66 2.79 11.78 11.46
N THR A 67 1.60 11.26 11.16
CA THR A 67 0.57 11.04 12.17
C THR A 67 -0.50 10.09 11.61
N PRO A 68 -1.18 9.31 12.46
CA PRO A 68 -2.38 8.59 12.06
C PRO A 68 -3.45 9.55 11.55
N ALA A 69 -4.28 9.11 10.61
CA ALA A 69 -5.38 9.88 10.06
C ALA A 69 -6.53 8.96 9.65
N ASP A 70 -7.75 9.44 9.82
CA ASP A 70 -8.93 8.88 9.17
C ASP A 70 -9.24 9.71 7.93
N GLY A 71 -9.80 9.10 6.90
CA GLY A 71 -10.12 9.79 5.67
C GLY A 71 -11.29 9.21 4.89
N ILE A 72 -11.78 10.02 3.97
CA ILE A 72 -12.80 9.64 3.00
C ILE A 72 -12.21 9.83 1.60
N LEU A 73 -12.13 8.73 0.85
CA LEU A 73 -11.77 8.73 -0.56
C LEU A 73 -13.04 8.77 -1.41
N VAL A 74 -13.13 9.72 -2.33
CA VAL A 74 -14.27 9.90 -3.22
C VAL A 74 -13.83 9.73 -4.67
N PRO A 75 -14.42 8.79 -5.43
CA PRO A 75 -13.97 8.53 -6.79
C PRO A 75 -14.37 9.68 -7.71
N ALA A 76 -13.45 10.15 -8.56
CA ALA A 76 -13.83 11.08 -9.61
C ALA A 76 -14.79 10.42 -10.63
N LYS A 77 -15.52 11.27 -11.35
CA LYS A 77 -16.44 10.83 -12.41
C LYS A 77 -15.67 10.04 -13.47
N GLY A 78 -16.13 8.83 -13.79
CA GLY A 78 -15.48 7.93 -14.74
C GLY A 78 -14.43 6.98 -14.15
N ASN A 79 -14.02 7.20 -12.89
CA ASN A 79 -12.93 6.47 -12.23
C ASN A 79 -13.39 5.37 -11.27
N ARG A 80 -14.54 4.73 -11.57
CA ARG A 80 -15.30 3.84 -10.65
C ARG A 80 -14.74 2.42 -10.46
N ALA A 81 -13.54 2.13 -10.94
CA ALA A 81 -12.94 0.79 -10.87
C ALA A 81 -11.53 0.80 -10.26
N GLN A 82 -11.26 1.72 -9.32
CA GLN A 82 -9.99 1.75 -8.62
C GLN A 82 -10.04 0.80 -7.41
N GLN A 83 -9.07 -0.10 -7.31
CA GLN A 83 -8.97 -1.01 -6.18
C GLN A 83 -8.21 -0.33 -5.04
N VAL A 84 -8.79 -0.35 -3.84
CA VAL A 84 -8.12 0.13 -2.61
C VAL A 84 -8.04 -1.02 -1.61
N VAL A 85 -6.83 -1.29 -1.13
CA VAL A 85 -6.56 -2.33 -0.14
C VAL A 85 -5.63 -1.77 0.94
N PRO A 86 -5.64 -2.33 2.15
CA PRO A 86 -4.56 -2.11 3.12
C PRO A 86 -3.19 -2.33 2.46
N GLY A 87 -2.25 -1.42 2.74
CA GLY A 87 -0.92 -1.33 2.11
C GLY A 87 -0.86 -0.43 0.88
N CYS A 88 -2.00 0.02 0.32
CA CYS A 88 -1.99 1.00 -0.76
C CYS A 88 -1.42 2.35 -0.29
N ILE A 89 -0.69 3.01 -1.19
CA ILE A 89 -0.26 4.39 -0.99
C ILE A 89 -1.18 5.30 -1.81
N VAL A 90 -1.83 6.22 -1.11
CA VAL A 90 -2.57 7.31 -1.74
C VAL A 90 -1.64 8.53 -1.77
N ILE A 91 -1.43 9.09 -2.95
CA ILE A 91 -0.64 10.32 -3.10
C ILE A 91 -1.58 11.50 -2.93
N ILE A 92 -1.34 12.35 -1.94
CA ILE A 92 -2.12 13.55 -1.65
C ILE A 92 -1.57 14.68 -2.51
N THR A 93 -2.46 15.38 -3.21
CA THR A 93 -2.11 16.48 -4.11
C THR A 93 -2.88 17.75 -3.82
N GLU A 94 -2.19 18.88 -3.96
CA GLU A 94 -2.81 20.20 -4.10
C GLU A 94 -2.69 20.62 -5.58
N GLY A 95 -3.81 20.54 -6.30
CA GLY A 95 -3.78 20.56 -7.77
C GLY A 95 -3.07 19.31 -8.31
N VAL A 96 -2.03 19.49 -9.13
CA VAL A 96 -1.20 18.38 -9.66
C VAL A 96 0.04 18.08 -8.81
N ARG A 97 0.32 18.91 -7.79
CA ARG A 97 1.54 18.80 -6.99
C ARG A 97 1.36 17.81 -5.85
N PRO A 98 2.22 16.77 -5.73
CA PRO A 98 2.25 15.92 -4.55
C PRO A 98 2.67 16.71 -3.31
N VAL A 99 1.90 16.61 -2.23
CA VAL A 99 2.18 17.28 -0.95
C VAL A 99 2.27 16.30 0.22
N GLY A 100 1.78 15.08 0.06
CA GLY A 100 1.79 14.06 1.10
C GLY A 100 1.49 12.67 0.57
N LEU A 101 1.62 11.70 1.46
CA LEU A 101 1.37 10.29 1.21
C LEU A 101 0.50 9.77 2.35
N LEU A 102 -0.55 9.01 2.05
CA LEU A 102 -1.29 8.24 3.03
C LEU A 102 -1.05 6.75 2.77
N THR A 103 -0.46 6.07 3.74
CA THR A 103 -0.38 4.60 3.74
C THR A 103 -1.65 4.07 4.35
N VAL A 104 -2.46 3.39 3.54
CA VAL A 104 -3.76 2.86 3.95
C VAL A 104 -3.57 1.61 4.80
N GLU A 105 -4.19 1.57 5.97
CA GLU A 105 -4.15 0.44 6.91
C GLU A 105 -5.50 -0.27 6.98
N GLU A 106 -6.61 0.48 6.91
CA GLU A 106 -7.97 -0.07 6.91
C GLU A 106 -8.81 0.60 5.80
N VAL A 107 -9.78 -0.15 5.27
CA VAL A 107 -10.68 0.30 4.19
C VAL A 107 -12.09 -0.22 4.44
N HIS A 108 -13.06 0.67 4.43
CA HIS A 108 -14.48 0.37 4.53
C HIS A 108 -15.24 1.04 3.39
N ALA A 109 -16.16 0.30 2.75
CA ALA A 109 -17.07 0.91 1.79
C ALA A 109 -18.05 1.84 2.54
N LEU A 110 -18.39 2.98 1.95
CA LEU A 110 -19.44 3.85 2.47
C LEU A 110 -20.73 3.66 1.69
N ALA A 111 -21.85 3.64 2.41
CA ALA A 111 -23.18 3.76 1.83
C ALA A 111 -23.40 5.19 1.31
N PRO A 112 -24.43 5.43 0.47
CA PRO A 112 -24.73 6.76 -0.06
C PRO A 112 -25.00 7.82 1.03
N ASP A 113 -25.41 7.40 2.21
CA ASP A 113 -25.64 8.25 3.39
C ASP A 113 -24.37 8.53 4.22
N GLY A 114 -23.21 8.01 3.78
CA GLY A 114 -21.92 8.18 4.45
C GLY A 114 -21.66 7.19 5.59
N THR A 115 -22.55 6.24 5.86
CA THR A 115 -22.33 5.21 6.88
C THR A 115 -21.41 4.10 6.36
N PRO A 116 -20.49 3.57 7.19
CA PRO A 116 -19.64 2.46 6.78
C PRO A 116 -20.47 1.19 6.60
N ILE A 117 -20.42 0.64 5.38
CA ILE A 117 -20.91 -0.69 5.07
C ILE A 117 -19.87 -1.68 5.61
N VAL A 118 -20.22 -2.32 6.73
CA VAL A 118 -19.48 -3.48 7.21
C VAL A 118 -19.81 -4.64 6.27
N LEU A 119 -19.01 -4.80 5.22
CA LEU A 119 -19.00 -6.04 4.46
C LEU A 119 -18.51 -7.12 5.41
N ALA A 120 -19.41 -7.98 5.85
CA ALA A 120 -19.05 -9.17 6.61
C ALA A 120 -17.91 -9.85 5.86
N SER A 121 -16.79 -10.07 6.55
CA SER A 121 -15.75 -10.95 6.03
C SER A 121 -16.45 -12.24 5.63
N PRO A 122 -16.24 -12.81 4.43
CA PRO A 122 -16.76 -14.13 4.16
C PRO A 122 -16.13 -15.05 5.20
N SER A 123 -16.93 -15.43 6.20
CA SER A 123 -16.58 -16.48 7.12
C SER A 123 -16.26 -17.67 6.25
N ARG A 124 -14.98 -18.00 6.11
CA ARG A 124 -14.59 -19.35 5.73
C ARG A 124 -15.05 -20.23 6.88
N GLU A 125 -16.32 -20.60 6.88
CA GLU A 125 -16.74 -21.89 7.40
C GLU A 125 -16.07 -22.94 6.51
N ALA A 126 -14.78 -23.15 6.76
CA ALA A 126 -14.16 -24.39 6.42
C ALA A 126 -14.81 -25.42 7.35
N THR A 127 -15.84 -26.11 6.86
CA THR A 127 -16.19 -27.43 7.35
C THR A 127 -14.92 -28.27 7.18
N VAL A 128 -14.14 -28.38 8.26
CA VAL A 128 -13.04 -29.32 8.33
C VAL A 128 -13.69 -30.69 8.47
N GLU A 129 -14.02 -31.31 7.35
CA GLU A 129 -14.24 -32.74 7.31
C GLU A 129 -12.89 -33.39 7.58
N ALA A 130 -12.71 -33.85 8.82
CA ALA A 130 -11.48 -34.48 9.29
C ALA A 130 -11.27 -35.78 8.53
N THR A 131 -10.54 -35.70 7.41
CA THR A 131 -9.93 -36.87 6.78
C THR A 131 -8.81 -37.34 7.71
N PRO A 132 -8.81 -38.62 8.17
CA PRO A 132 -7.72 -39.13 9.00
C PRO A 132 -6.40 -39.06 8.20
N PRO A 133 -5.28 -38.64 8.84
CA PRO A 133 -4.02 -38.52 8.13
C PRO A 133 -3.55 -39.90 7.66
N ALA A 134 -3.30 -40.02 6.37
CA ALA A 134 -2.60 -41.15 5.79
C ALA A 134 -1.21 -41.25 6.42
N ALA A 135 -0.81 -42.47 6.78
CA ALA A 135 0.49 -42.76 7.38
C ALA A 135 1.63 -42.19 6.53
N GLU A 136 2.43 -41.32 7.16
CA GLU A 136 3.53 -40.62 6.53
C GLU A 136 4.65 -41.62 6.15
N PRO A 137 5.04 -41.71 4.87
CA PRO A 137 6.22 -42.49 4.50
C PRO A 137 7.48 -41.84 5.08
N PRO A 138 8.51 -42.62 5.46
CA PRO A 138 9.67 -42.10 6.17
C PRO A 138 10.36 -40.99 5.38
N TYR A 139 10.70 -39.92 6.12
CA TYR A 139 11.37 -38.71 5.66
C TYR A 139 12.58 -39.05 4.76
N ARG A 140 12.47 -38.73 3.46
CA ARG A 140 13.63 -38.72 2.56
C ARG A 140 14.28 -37.34 2.67
N HIS A 141 15.50 -37.30 3.22
CA HIS A 141 16.33 -36.10 3.16
C HIS A 141 16.51 -35.67 1.69
N SER A 142 16.06 -34.46 1.36
CA SER A 142 16.32 -33.79 0.08
C SER A 142 17.80 -33.44 -0.03
N THR A 143 18.52 -34.03 -0.99
CA THR A 143 19.92 -33.72 -1.32
C THR A 143 20.03 -32.44 -2.17
N ALA A 144 19.34 -31.38 -1.78
CA ALA A 144 19.34 -30.09 -2.50
C ALA A 144 20.60 -29.23 -2.24
N ALA A 145 21.64 -29.78 -1.63
CA ALA A 145 22.92 -29.10 -1.39
C ALA A 145 23.96 -29.29 -2.52
N ALA A 146 23.65 -30.06 -3.58
CA ALA A 146 24.63 -30.36 -4.64
C ALA A 146 24.77 -29.30 -5.75
N ARG A 147 24.12 -28.13 -5.65
CA ARG A 147 24.10 -27.11 -6.73
C ARG A 147 25.03 -25.90 -6.52
N TRP A 148 25.88 -25.90 -5.50
CA TRP A 148 26.80 -24.79 -5.21
C TRP A 148 28.29 -25.17 -5.22
N ALA A 149 28.70 -25.97 -6.20
CA ALA A 149 30.10 -26.08 -6.59
C ALA A 149 30.22 -25.93 -8.11
N SER A 150 29.79 -24.77 -8.62
CA SER A 150 30.18 -24.37 -9.97
C SER A 150 31.64 -23.90 -9.88
N GLN A 151 32.55 -24.67 -10.47
CA GLN A 151 33.92 -24.23 -10.73
C GLN A 151 33.87 -22.90 -11.49
N HIS A 152 34.56 -21.89 -10.97
CA HIS A 152 34.75 -20.65 -11.70
C HIS A 152 35.75 -20.92 -12.83
N ALA A 153 35.46 -20.41 -14.04
CA ALA A 153 36.33 -20.47 -15.21
C ALA A 153 37.66 -19.69 -15.06
N SER A 154 38.02 -19.28 -13.84
CA SER A 154 39.24 -18.57 -13.48
C SER A 154 40.36 -19.51 -12.99
N ASP A 155 40.04 -20.76 -12.65
CA ASP A 155 40.98 -21.72 -12.06
C ASP A 155 41.82 -22.50 -13.10
N ASP A 156 41.56 -22.31 -14.39
CA ASP A 156 42.22 -23.05 -15.48
C ASP A 156 43.27 -22.21 -16.23
N SER A 157 44.12 -21.50 -15.48
CA SER A 157 45.31 -20.86 -16.03
C SER A 157 46.50 -21.82 -15.88
N PRO A 158 47.06 -22.40 -16.96
CA PRO A 158 48.25 -23.22 -16.86
C PRO A 158 49.45 -22.38 -16.41
N SER A 159 50.20 -22.90 -15.45
CA SER A 159 51.45 -22.34 -14.96
C SER A 159 52.50 -22.33 -16.08
N GLN A 160 53.03 -21.15 -16.37
CA GLN A 160 54.20 -20.97 -17.24
C GLN A 160 55.40 -21.75 -16.67
N PRO A 161 56.08 -22.60 -17.46
CA PRO A 161 57.32 -23.21 -17.00
C PRO A 161 58.44 -22.16 -16.97
N ALA A 162 59.10 -22.04 -15.82
CA ALA A 162 60.34 -21.30 -15.68
C ALA A 162 61.45 -21.97 -16.52
N GLY A 163 61.94 -21.27 -17.54
CA GLY A 163 63.07 -21.66 -18.36
C GLY A 163 64.25 -20.72 -18.14
N VAL A 164 65.30 -21.29 -17.52
CA VAL A 164 66.75 -20.99 -17.54
C VAL A 164 67.20 -19.56 -17.85
#